data_AF-A0A6P5Z5Q4-F1
#
_entry.id   AF-A0A6P5Z5Q4-F1
#
_cell.length_a   1.000
_cell.length_b   1.000
_cell.length_c   1.000
_cell.angle_alpha   90.00
_cell.angle_beta   90.00
_cell.angle_gamma   90.00
#
_symmetry.space_group_name_H-M   'P 1'
#
loop_
_entity.id
_entity.type
_entity.pdbx_description
1 polymer ?
#
loop_
_entity_poly.entity_id
_entity_poly.type
_entity_poly.pdbx_seq_one_letter_code
_entity_poly.pdbx_strand_id
1 'polypeptide(L)'
;MKGSNRATVLTLAEKCKNILASSWQGHLNTIKSDAKGSKESIYTSKVKYIIKRGKPYIWVPEHELHNVNTIIDERGSFSVASPFPGPLGKLLRSVNKFPARVALTGDVVPLKDKKAQSAAESLKELILSEEKAVKEFSYTVSGVLSSSNLFSTSRSENLKELIDGDEKYVIYKFNLSSCMFVNGNGGTHEVDLEDIEKCKADLLAPYSAKLIDGINQSEARRRGLILFCFIYLNVNARDACILSLDRNGFDVLGKVRSKATNDEVDEYQWKQFRFTFKEEARDVESFCCQLVQMEEEAVKKVSSYSGLG
;
A
#
# COMPACT_ATOMS: atom_id res chain seq x y z
N MET A 1 10.47 5.91 35.74
CA MET A 1 10.23 4.79 34.80
C MET A 1 8.99 5.12 33.98
N LYS A 2 9.16 5.62 32.74
CA LYS A 2 8.06 5.84 31.78
C LYS A 2 8.05 4.64 30.83
N GLY A 3 6.87 4.08 30.60
CA GLY A 3 6.66 2.82 29.89
C GLY A 3 7.35 2.80 28.53
N SER A 4 8.07 1.72 28.26
CA SER A 4 8.56 1.37 26.93
C SER A 4 7.35 1.15 26.02
N ASN A 5 7.02 2.13 25.19
CA ASN A 5 6.11 1.96 24.05
C ASN A 5 6.80 1.04 23.03
N ARG A 6 6.77 -0.27 23.26
CA ARG A 6 7.13 -1.22 22.20
C ARG A 6 6.11 -1.10 21.09
N ALA A 7 6.58 -0.79 19.89
CA ALA A 7 5.77 -0.80 18.67
C ALA A 7 5.04 -2.15 18.56
N THR A 8 3.70 -2.09 18.46
CA THR A 8 2.83 -3.27 18.40
C THR A 8 2.51 -3.60 16.94
N VAL A 9 2.18 -4.86 16.64
CA VAL A 9 1.79 -5.23 15.27
C VAL A 9 0.43 -4.62 14.95
N LEU A 10 0.29 -4.01 13.78
CA LEU A 10 -1.00 -3.47 13.33
C LEU A 10 -2.10 -4.53 13.34
N THR A 11 -3.28 -4.12 13.78
CA THR A 11 -4.53 -4.89 13.67
C THR A 11 -4.91 -5.10 12.19
N LEU A 12 -5.83 -6.03 11.92
CA LEU A 12 -6.31 -6.25 10.55
C LEU A 12 -7.06 -5.03 9.99
N ALA A 13 -7.81 -4.31 10.84
CA ALA A 13 -8.51 -3.10 10.45
C ALA A 13 -7.54 -1.99 10.03
N GLU A 14 -6.47 -1.78 10.78
CA GLU A 14 -5.41 -0.81 10.44
C GLU A 14 -4.69 -1.18 9.15
N LYS A 15 -4.37 -2.47 8.95
CA LYS A 15 -3.80 -2.95 7.69
C LYS A 15 -4.72 -2.66 6.50
N CYS A 16 -6.03 -2.87 6.66
CA CYS A 16 -6.99 -2.57 5.61
C CYS A 16 -7.05 -1.07 5.30
N LYS A 17 -7.08 -0.22 6.34
CA LYS A 17 -7.07 1.24 6.17
C LYS A 17 -5.81 1.73 5.48
N ASN A 18 -4.65 1.21 5.85
CA ASN A 18 -3.39 1.55 5.21
C ASN A 18 -3.42 1.18 3.73
N ILE A 19 -3.83 -0.05 3.37
CA ILE A 19 -3.95 -0.45 1.95
C ILE A 19 -4.90 0.48 1.17
N LEU A 20 -6.07 0.79 1.73
CA LEU A 20 -7.05 1.68 1.11
C LEU A 20 -6.52 3.12 0.95
N ALA A 21 -5.69 3.60 1.87
CA ALA A 21 -5.10 4.94 1.80
C ALA A 21 -3.83 5.01 0.94
N SER A 22 -3.13 3.88 0.76
CA SER A 22 -1.89 3.80 -0.02
C SER A 22 -2.07 3.64 -1.53
N SER A 23 -3.27 3.28 -1.99
CA SER A 23 -3.59 3.16 -3.41
C SER A 23 -4.52 4.28 -3.88
N TRP A 24 -4.64 4.41 -5.20
CA TRP A 24 -5.55 5.31 -5.92
C TRP A 24 -6.42 4.57 -6.94
N GLN A 25 -6.20 3.26 -7.09
CA GLN A 25 -6.90 2.41 -8.03
C GLN A 25 -7.27 1.09 -7.38
N GLY A 26 -8.38 0.51 -7.83
CA GLY A 26 -8.86 -0.80 -7.42
C GLY A 26 -9.69 -1.45 -8.52
N HIS A 27 -10.14 -2.66 -8.28
CA HIS A 27 -11.04 -3.39 -9.17
C HIS A 27 -12.45 -3.30 -8.62
N LEU A 28 -13.35 -2.71 -9.41
CA LEU A 28 -14.78 -2.71 -9.14
C LEU A 28 -15.41 -3.90 -9.83
N ASN A 29 -16.23 -4.64 -9.10
CA ASN A 29 -17.00 -5.76 -9.61
C ASN A 29 -18.48 -5.43 -9.46
N THR A 30 -19.23 -5.49 -10.55
CA THR A 30 -20.68 -5.32 -10.55
C THR A 30 -21.36 -6.47 -11.27
N ILE A 31 -22.64 -6.66 -10.97
CA ILE A 31 -23.46 -7.71 -11.57
C ILE A 31 -23.90 -7.25 -12.96
N LYS A 32 -23.63 -8.02 -14.02
CA LYS A 32 -24.00 -7.62 -15.39
C LYS A 32 -25.52 -7.55 -15.53
N SER A 33 -26.02 -6.49 -16.14
CA SER A 33 -27.43 -6.38 -16.52
C SER A 33 -27.68 -6.83 -17.96
N ASP A 34 -28.89 -7.33 -18.23
CA ASP A 34 -29.46 -7.52 -19.56
C ASP A 34 -30.87 -6.92 -19.65
N ALA A 35 -31.50 -7.05 -20.83
CA ALA A 35 -32.83 -6.52 -21.07
C ALA A 35 -33.95 -7.14 -20.20
N LYS A 36 -33.68 -8.24 -19.49
CA LYS A 36 -34.62 -8.95 -18.61
C LYS A 36 -34.33 -8.77 -17.11
N GLY A 37 -33.17 -8.22 -16.74
CA GLY A 37 -32.77 -8.00 -15.35
C GLY A 37 -31.27 -8.23 -15.11
N SER A 38 -30.89 -8.61 -13.89
CA SER A 38 -29.51 -8.94 -13.55
C SER A 38 -29.15 -10.38 -13.94
N LYS A 39 -27.92 -10.59 -14.42
CA LYS A 39 -27.31 -11.90 -14.66
C LYS A 39 -26.33 -12.24 -13.55
N GLU A 40 -26.18 -13.52 -13.22
CA GLU A 40 -25.17 -13.98 -12.24
C GLU A 40 -23.70 -13.76 -12.71
N SER A 41 -23.48 -13.31 -13.94
CA SER A 41 -22.15 -12.99 -14.44
C SER A 41 -21.63 -11.64 -13.92
N ILE A 42 -20.35 -11.60 -13.55
CA ILE A 42 -19.69 -10.40 -13.02
C ILE A 42 -19.00 -9.61 -14.13
N TYR A 43 -19.08 -8.29 -14.06
CA TYR A 43 -18.26 -7.35 -14.82
C TYR A 43 -17.22 -6.73 -13.89
N THR A 44 -15.96 -6.77 -14.31
CA THR A 44 -14.82 -6.27 -13.54
C THR A 44 -14.03 -5.28 -14.38
N SER A 45 -13.81 -4.08 -13.86
CA SER A 45 -12.88 -3.13 -14.45
C SER A 45 -12.07 -2.41 -13.37
N LYS A 46 -10.96 -1.79 -13.80
CA LYS A 46 -10.11 -1.01 -12.92
C LYS A 46 -10.65 0.42 -12.88
N VAL A 47 -10.85 0.93 -11.67
CA VAL A 47 -11.38 2.26 -11.41
C VAL A 47 -10.46 3.02 -10.48
N LYS A 48 -10.49 4.35 -10.57
CA LYS A 48 -9.78 5.24 -9.64
C LYS A 48 -10.69 5.62 -8.48
N TYR A 49 -10.10 5.86 -7.32
CA TYR A 49 -10.86 6.19 -6.12
C TYR A 49 -10.07 7.06 -5.14
N ILE A 50 -10.80 7.69 -4.22
CA ILE A 50 -10.24 8.28 -3.00
C ILE A 50 -11.01 7.79 -1.77
N ILE A 51 -10.40 7.92 -0.60
CA ILE A 51 -11.09 7.70 0.68
C ILE A 51 -11.48 9.05 1.26
N LYS A 52 -12.79 9.25 1.50
CA LYS A 52 -13.33 10.43 2.19
C LYS A 52 -14.12 9.97 3.40
N ARG A 53 -13.72 10.44 4.59
CA ARG A 53 -14.32 10.04 5.89
C ARG A 53 -14.43 8.51 6.05
N GLY A 54 -13.36 7.81 5.66
CA GLY A 54 -13.27 6.35 5.77
C GLY A 54 -14.04 5.55 4.71
N LYS A 55 -14.74 6.20 3.77
CA LYS A 55 -15.52 5.53 2.71
C LYS A 55 -14.87 5.73 1.33
N PRO A 56 -14.86 4.71 0.45
CA PRO A 56 -14.39 4.86 -0.92
C PRO A 56 -15.37 5.66 -1.78
N TYR A 57 -14.84 6.62 -2.51
CA TYR A 57 -15.50 7.37 -3.57
C TYR A 57 -14.81 6.99 -4.88
N ILE A 58 -15.57 6.53 -5.87
CA ILE A 58 -15.06 5.84 -7.06
C ILE A 58 -15.44 6.66 -8.30
N TRP A 59 -14.47 6.86 -9.19
CA TRP A 59 -14.66 7.51 -10.48
C TRP A 59 -14.79 6.43 -11.55
N VAL A 60 -15.96 6.40 -12.21
CA VAL A 60 -16.27 5.46 -13.28
C VAL A 60 -16.47 6.25 -14.56
N PRO A 61 -15.68 6.01 -15.64
CA PRO A 61 -15.91 6.63 -16.93
C PRO A 61 -17.36 6.47 -17.41
N GLU A 62 -17.97 7.50 -18.00
CA GLU A 62 -19.39 7.45 -18.45
C GLU A 62 -19.69 6.29 -19.42
N HIS A 63 -18.70 5.86 -20.21
CA HIS A 63 -18.84 4.80 -21.20
C HIS A 63 -18.74 3.37 -20.60
N GLU A 64 -18.38 3.22 -19.32
CA GLU A 64 -18.21 1.92 -18.68
C GLU A 64 -19.55 1.26 -18.29
N LEU A 65 -19.61 -0.07 -18.41
CA LEU A 65 -20.83 -0.85 -18.11
C LEU A 65 -21.22 -0.82 -16.63
N HIS A 66 -20.30 -0.48 -15.73
CA HIS A 66 -20.61 -0.26 -14.32
C HIS A 66 -21.75 0.75 -14.13
N ASN A 67 -21.88 1.75 -15.00
CA ASN A 67 -22.92 2.76 -14.90
C ASN A 67 -24.33 2.18 -15.11
N VAL A 68 -24.46 1.23 -16.04
CA VAL A 68 -25.75 0.56 -16.31
C VAL A 68 -26.00 -0.55 -15.29
N ASN A 69 -24.97 -1.32 -14.95
CA ASN A 69 -25.07 -2.41 -13.98
C ASN A 69 -25.59 -1.93 -12.62
N THR A 70 -25.02 -0.83 -12.10
CA THR A 70 -25.36 -0.29 -10.77
C THR A 70 -26.75 0.34 -10.68
N ILE A 71 -27.35 0.74 -11.81
CA ILE A 71 -28.74 1.22 -11.85
C ILE A 71 -29.73 0.07 -11.65
N ILE A 72 -29.41 -1.11 -12.20
CA ILE A 72 -30.26 -2.31 -12.12
C ILE A 72 -30.03 -3.05 -10.79
N ASP A 73 -28.78 -3.16 -10.37
CA ASP A 73 -28.39 -3.85 -9.14
C ASP A 73 -27.21 -3.09 -8.52
N GLU A 74 -27.47 -2.42 -7.39
CA GLU A 74 -26.45 -1.61 -6.72
C GLU A 74 -25.36 -2.46 -6.04
N ARG A 75 -25.57 -3.77 -5.88
CA ARG A 75 -24.62 -4.64 -5.20
C ARG A 75 -23.34 -4.78 -6.01
N GLY A 76 -22.23 -4.65 -5.31
CA GLY A 76 -20.91 -4.81 -5.90
C GLY A 76 -19.86 -5.22 -4.89
N SER A 77 -18.66 -5.45 -5.41
CA SER A 77 -17.47 -5.60 -4.57
C SER A 77 -16.34 -4.73 -5.11
N PHE A 78 -15.49 -4.27 -4.20
CA PHE A 78 -14.36 -3.41 -4.53
C PHE A 78 -13.09 -3.99 -3.91
N SER A 79 -12.09 -4.27 -4.74
CA SER A 79 -10.82 -4.83 -4.28
C SER A 79 -9.65 -3.90 -4.54
N VAL A 80 -8.85 -3.67 -3.50
CA VAL A 80 -7.67 -2.81 -3.54
C VAL A 80 -6.46 -3.59 -3.05
N ALA A 81 -5.41 -3.63 -3.85
CA ALA A 81 -4.13 -4.21 -3.47
C ALA A 81 -3.21 -3.16 -2.82
N SER A 82 -2.40 -3.59 -1.86
CA SER A 82 -1.25 -2.83 -1.37
C SER A 82 -0.35 -2.46 -2.54
N PRO A 83 0.29 -1.28 -2.57
CA PRO A 83 1.23 -0.93 -3.63
C PRO A 83 2.38 -1.94 -3.74
N PHE A 84 2.72 -2.35 -4.96
CA PHE A 84 3.85 -3.24 -5.28
C PHE A 84 4.68 -2.68 -6.43
N PRO A 85 5.28 -1.49 -6.26
CA PRO A 85 5.90 -0.76 -7.36
C PRO A 85 7.17 -1.44 -7.90
N GLY A 86 7.49 -1.09 -9.14
CA GLY A 86 8.79 -1.39 -9.75
C GLY A 86 9.17 -2.88 -9.71
N PRO A 87 10.37 -3.24 -9.18
CA PRO A 87 10.87 -4.60 -9.13
C PRO A 87 10.01 -5.59 -8.34
N LEU A 88 9.19 -5.10 -7.38
CA LEU A 88 8.42 -5.97 -6.49
C LEU A 88 7.39 -6.83 -7.23
N GLY A 89 6.76 -6.31 -8.29
CA GLY A 89 5.79 -7.08 -9.05
C GLY A 89 6.38 -8.32 -9.74
N LYS A 90 7.66 -8.27 -10.16
CA LYS A 90 8.37 -9.44 -10.70
C LYS A 90 8.79 -10.39 -9.58
N LEU A 91 9.32 -9.83 -8.48
CA LEU A 91 9.77 -10.59 -7.33
C LEU A 91 8.64 -11.39 -6.66
N LEU A 92 7.49 -10.75 -6.42
CA LEU A 92 6.33 -11.42 -5.81
C LEU A 92 5.85 -12.61 -6.66
N ARG A 93 5.81 -12.44 -7.98
CA ARG A 93 5.49 -13.53 -8.91
C ARG A 93 6.50 -14.68 -8.85
N SER A 94 7.80 -14.40 -8.74
CA SER A 94 8.81 -15.48 -8.69
C SER A 94 8.78 -16.28 -7.40
N VAL A 95 8.11 -15.80 -6.35
CA VAL A 95 7.96 -16.50 -5.06
C VAL A 95 6.52 -16.97 -4.82
N ASN A 96 5.68 -16.96 -5.85
CA ASN A 96 4.26 -17.29 -5.80
C ASN A 96 3.51 -16.55 -4.67
N LYS A 97 3.87 -15.29 -4.42
CA LYS A 97 3.16 -14.40 -3.50
C LYS A 97 2.40 -13.35 -4.28
N PHE A 98 1.33 -12.87 -3.65
CA PHE A 98 0.53 -11.77 -4.15
C PHE A 98 0.67 -10.56 -3.23
N PRO A 99 0.46 -9.33 -3.74
CA PRO A 99 0.29 -8.19 -2.87
C PRO A 99 -0.92 -8.43 -1.97
N ALA A 100 -0.76 -8.14 -0.67
CA ALA A 100 -1.87 -8.12 0.27
C ALA A 100 -2.96 -7.18 -0.25
N ARG A 101 -4.22 -7.51 -0.02
CA ARG A 101 -5.35 -6.75 -0.57
C ARG A 101 -6.50 -6.68 0.42
N VAL A 102 -7.35 -5.69 0.21
CA VAL A 102 -8.63 -5.54 0.87
C VAL A 102 -9.70 -5.87 -0.16
N ALA A 103 -10.67 -6.68 0.23
CA ALA A 103 -11.88 -6.95 -0.54
C ALA A 103 -13.08 -6.45 0.25
N LEU A 104 -13.78 -5.48 -0.33
CA LEU A 104 -14.97 -4.87 0.23
C LEU A 104 -16.19 -5.41 -0.51
N THR A 105 -17.28 -5.69 0.19
CA THR A 105 -18.60 -5.89 -0.44
C THR A 105 -19.58 -4.85 0.07
N GLY A 106 -20.60 -4.55 -0.73
CA GLY A 106 -21.59 -3.53 -0.38
C GLY A 106 -22.26 -2.94 -1.61
N ASP A 107 -22.80 -1.74 -1.45
CA ASP A 107 -23.59 -1.08 -2.50
C ASP A 107 -22.81 0.06 -3.14
N VAL A 108 -22.91 0.15 -4.47
CA VAL A 108 -22.21 1.13 -5.31
C VAL A 108 -23.22 2.17 -5.75
N VAL A 109 -23.35 3.24 -4.96
CA VAL A 109 -24.45 4.21 -5.13
C VAL A 109 -23.96 5.47 -5.85
N PRO A 110 -24.58 5.88 -6.97
CA PRO A 110 -24.19 7.08 -7.69
C PRO A 110 -24.46 8.34 -6.87
N LEU A 111 -23.56 9.31 -6.94
CA LEU A 111 -23.72 10.61 -6.30
C LEU A 111 -24.48 11.58 -7.20
N LYS A 112 -25.44 12.28 -6.60
CA LYS A 112 -26.13 13.42 -7.22
C LYS A 112 -25.21 14.65 -7.27
N ASP A 113 -25.46 15.57 -8.19
CA ASP A 113 -24.61 16.72 -8.54
C ASP A 113 -23.94 17.42 -7.35
N LYS A 114 -24.71 17.88 -6.35
CA LYS A 114 -24.13 18.58 -5.17
C LYS A 114 -23.12 17.71 -4.38
N LYS A 115 -23.41 16.42 -4.23
CA LYS A 115 -22.52 15.48 -3.52
C LYS A 115 -21.33 15.07 -4.39
N ALA A 116 -21.53 14.96 -5.70
CA ALA A 116 -20.48 14.71 -6.67
C ALA A 116 -19.49 15.88 -6.71
N GLN A 117 -19.97 17.12 -6.74
CA GLN A 117 -19.15 18.32 -6.69
C GLN A 117 -18.31 18.38 -5.41
N SER A 118 -18.90 18.11 -4.25
CA SER A 118 -18.15 18.02 -2.99
C SER A 118 -17.09 16.90 -2.99
N ALA A 119 -17.33 15.79 -3.69
CA ALA A 119 -16.33 14.72 -3.83
C ALA A 119 -15.16 15.17 -4.73
N ALA A 120 -15.45 15.86 -5.83
CA ALA A 120 -14.45 16.42 -6.73
C ALA A 120 -13.62 17.54 -6.06
N GLU A 121 -14.23 18.36 -5.21
CA GLU A 121 -13.49 19.35 -4.40
C GLU A 121 -12.55 18.67 -3.41
N SER A 122 -13.01 17.63 -2.70
CA SER A 122 -12.14 16.86 -1.80
C SER A 122 -11.00 16.15 -2.53
N LEU A 123 -11.19 15.74 -3.79
CA LEU A 123 -10.11 15.22 -4.64
C LEU A 123 -9.04 16.29 -4.89
N LYS A 124 -9.45 17.51 -5.25
CA LYS A 124 -8.53 18.64 -5.48
C LYS A 124 -7.74 19.00 -4.21
N GLU A 125 -8.43 19.11 -3.07
CA GLU A 125 -7.80 19.38 -1.78
C GLU A 125 -6.78 18.30 -1.41
N LEU A 126 -7.11 17.03 -1.63
CA LEU A 126 -6.22 15.90 -1.37
C LEU A 126 -4.95 15.99 -2.21
N ILE A 127 -5.07 16.20 -3.53
CA ILE A 127 -3.92 16.33 -4.43
C ILE A 127 -3.02 17.50 -4.00
N LEU A 128 -3.61 18.68 -3.75
CA LEU A 128 -2.87 19.87 -3.31
C LEU A 128 -2.15 19.65 -1.98
N SER A 129 -2.80 18.96 -1.03
CA SER A 129 -2.20 18.65 0.27
C SER A 129 -1.01 17.71 0.15
N GLU A 130 -1.11 16.69 -0.69
CA GLU A 130 -0.02 15.73 -0.92
C GLU A 130 1.17 16.40 -1.63
N GLU A 131 0.90 17.23 -2.65
CA GLU A 131 1.94 17.99 -3.35
C GLU A 131 2.65 18.99 -2.45
N LYS A 132 1.90 19.70 -1.61
CA LYS A 132 2.46 20.65 -0.65
C LYS A 132 3.39 19.93 0.32
N ALA A 133 2.93 18.83 0.91
CA ALA A 133 3.74 18.02 1.82
C ALA A 133 5.04 17.52 1.14
N VAL A 134 4.97 17.08 -0.13
CA VAL A 134 6.16 16.65 -0.87
C VAL A 134 7.20 17.77 -1.04
N LYS A 135 6.76 19.02 -1.22
CA LYS A 135 7.65 20.18 -1.33
C LYS A 135 8.26 20.61 0.01
N GLU A 136 7.57 20.32 1.11
CA GLU A 136 7.99 20.69 2.47
C GLU A 136 8.87 19.63 3.14
N PHE A 137 8.97 18.43 2.57
CA PHE A 137 9.80 17.36 3.10
C PHE A 137 11.29 17.71 3.13
N SER A 138 11.97 17.22 4.16
CA SER A 138 13.39 17.39 4.38
C SER A 138 14.22 16.77 3.25
N TYR A 139 15.51 17.12 3.21
CA TYR A 139 16.46 16.54 2.27
C TYR A 139 16.52 15.01 2.39
N THR A 140 16.47 14.47 3.60
CA THR A 140 16.52 13.03 3.86
C THR A 140 15.35 12.31 3.19
N VAL A 141 14.13 12.80 3.42
CA VAL A 141 12.92 12.25 2.80
C VAL A 141 12.94 12.45 1.29
N SER A 142 13.28 13.65 0.83
CA SER A 142 13.37 13.97 -0.60
C SER A 142 14.37 13.06 -1.33
N GLY A 143 15.48 12.71 -0.69
CA GLY A 143 16.45 11.74 -1.21
C GLY A 143 15.89 10.32 -1.34
N VAL A 144 14.87 9.95 -0.55
CA VAL A 144 14.15 8.67 -0.73
C VAL A 144 13.15 8.78 -1.88
N LEU A 145 12.29 9.79 -1.82
CA LEU A 145 11.18 9.92 -2.76
C LEU A 145 11.64 10.21 -4.19
N SER A 146 12.73 10.95 -4.38
CA SER A 146 13.30 11.25 -5.71
C SER A 146 13.87 10.04 -6.44
N SER A 147 14.20 8.95 -5.71
CA SER A 147 14.65 7.69 -6.33
C SER A 147 13.47 6.85 -6.86
N SER A 148 12.22 7.22 -6.54
CA SER A 148 11.03 6.49 -6.99
C SER A 148 10.60 6.88 -8.40
N ASN A 149 9.98 5.96 -9.12
CA ASN A 149 9.37 6.25 -10.41
C ASN A 149 8.05 7.00 -10.20
N LEU A 150 8.06 8.30 -10.50
CA LEU A 150 6.95 9.22 -10.27
C LEU A 150 5.62 8.72 -10.87
N PHE A 151 5.63 8.28 -12.12
CA PHE A 151 4.42 7.88 -12.84
C PHE A 151 3.76 6.64 -12.23
N SER A 152 4.57 5.69 -11.76
CA SER A 152 4.06 4.41 -11.23
C SER A 152 3.74 4.43 -9.74
N THR A 153 4.15 5.47 -9.00
CA THR A 153 4.08 5.50 -7.52
C THR A 153 3.37 6.71 -6.96
N SER A 154 3.28 7.82 -7.70
CA SER A 154 2.68 9.05 -7.19
C SER A 154 1.17 9.00 -7.31
N ARG A 155 0.51 8.82 -6.17
CA ARG A 155 -0.94 8.84 -6.04
C ARG A 155 -1.54 10.15 -6.57
N SER A 156 -1.03 11.30 -6.12
CA SER A 156 -1.50 12.62 -6.55
C SER A 156 -1.44 12.80 -8.07
N GLU A 157 -0.31 12.45 -8.70
CA GLU A 157 -0.14 12.56 -10.16
C GLU A 157 -1.12 11.67 -10.92
N ASN A 158 -1.32 10.42 -10.49
CA ASN A 158 -2.26 9.51 -11.14
C ASN A 158 -3.72 9.97 -10.97
N LEU A 159 -4.03 10.69 -9.89
CA LEU A 159 -5.35 11.23 -9.63
C LEU A 159 -5.62 12.55 -10.37
N LYS A 160 -4.59 13.30 -10.79
CA LYS A 160 -4.76 14.52 -11.60
C LYS A 160 -5.49 14.29 -12.90
N GLU A 161 -5.28 13.13 -13.52
CA GLU A 161 -5.99 12.74 -14.75
C GLU A 161 -7.52 12.78 -14.59
N LEU A 162 -8.06 12.62 -13.36
CA LEU A 162 -9.51 12.75 -13.10
C LEU A 162 -10.02 14.20 -13.12
N ILE A 163 -9.11 15.18 -13.05
CA ILE A 163 -9.42 16.61 -13.06
C ILE A 163 -9.06 17.23 -14.41
N ASP A 164 -7.89 16.88 -14.93
CA ASP A 164 -7.31 17.50 -16.13
C ASP A 164 -7.62 16.73 -17.42
N GLY A 165 -8.16 15.50 -17.30
CA GLY A 165 -8.51 14.67 -18.45
C GLY A 165 -9.80 15.11 -19.15
N ASP A 166 -9.90 14.80 -20.44
CA ASP A 166 -11.10 15.05 -21.26
C ASP A 166 -12.24 14.04 -20.99
N GLU A 167 -11.95 12.97 -20.24
CA GLU A 167 -12.90 11.93 -19.91
C GLU A 167 -13.91 12.39 -18.84
N LYS A 168 -15.19 12.08 -19.06
CA LYS A 168 -16.25 12.35 -18.10
C LYS A 168 -16.47 11.15 -17.18
N TYR A 169 -16.69 11.43 -15.91
CA TYR A 169 -16.83 10.42 -14.87
C TYR A 169 -18.13 10.57 -14.10
N VAL A 170 -18.77 9.43 -13.82
CA VAL A 170 -19.80 9.31 -12.80
C VAL A 170 -19.12 8.96 -11.47
N ILE A 171 -19.44 9.72 -10.43
CA ILE A 171 -18.85 9.51 -9.10
C ILE A 171 -19.79 8.65 -8.26
N TYR A 172 -19.29 7.55 -7.76
CA TYR A 172 -20.00 6.62 -6.88
C TYR A 172 -19.47 6.71 -5.46
N LYS A 173 -20.34 6.43 -4.48
CA LYS A 173 -19.97 6.16 -3.10
C LYS A 173 -20.16 4.68 -2.84
N PHE A 174 -19.12 4.03 -2.32
CA PHE A 174 -19.20 2.63 -1.90
C PHE A 174 -19.70 2.55 -0.45
N ASN A 175 -20.89 2.01 -0.26
CA ASN A 175 -21.48 1.73 1.05
C ASN A 175 -21.06 0.33 1.50
N LEU A 176 -20.05 0.27 2.35
CA LEU A 176 -19.46 -0.96 2.85
C LEU A 176 -20.46 -1.77 3.71
N SER A 177 -20.60 -3.07 3.40
CA SER A 177 -21.37 -4.05 4.18
C SER A 177 -20.51 -5.19 4.75
N SER A 178 -19.35 -5.49 4.14
CA SER A 178 -18.35 -6.38 4.75
C SER A 178 -16.94 -6.10 4.23
N CYS A 179 -15.93 -6.43 5.04
CA CYS A 179 -14.53 -6.22 4.74
C CYS A 179 -13.72 -7.51 4.96
N MET A 180 -12.94 -7.91 3.97
CA MET A 180 -11.98 -9.00 4.07
C MET A 180 -10.57 -8.50 3.80
N PHE A 181 -9.66 -8.83 4.71
CA PHE A 181 -8.22 -8.74 4.49
C PHE A 181 -7.73 -10.03 3.84
N VAL A 182 -7.00 -9.91 2.74
CA VAL A 182 -6.35 -11.05 2.07
C VAL A 182 -4.84 -10.85 2.13
N ASN A 183 -4.16 -11.77 2.81
CA ASN A 183 -2.71 -11.71 2.99
C ASN A 183 -1.95 -12.12 1.71
N GLY A 184 -0.63 -11.91 1.70
CA GLY A 184 0.18 -12.17 0.51
C GLY A 184 0.32 -13.64 0.10
N ASN A 185 -0.09 -14.58 0.97
CA ASN A 185 -0.12 -16.01 0.70
C ASN A 185 -1.53 -16.50 0.28
N GLY A 186 -2.50 -15.58 0.13
CA GLY A 186 -3.87 -15.90 -0.25
C GLY A 186 -4.80 -16.24 0.92
N GLY A 187 -4.33 -16.20 2.16
CA GLY A 187 -5.19 -16.39 3.33
C GLY A 187 -6.15 -15.20 3.52
N THR A 188 -7.42 -15.50 3.76
CA THR A 188 -8.50 -14.53 3.91
C THR A 188 -8.91 -14.40 5.37
N HIS A 189 -9.13 -13.17 5.82
CA HIS A 189 -9.53 -12.85 7.18
C HIS A 189 -10.65 -11.81 7.14
N GLU A 190 -11.81 -12.16 7.71
CA GLU A 190 -12.90 -11.21 7.91
C GLU A 190 -12.49 -10.16 8.95
N VAL A 191 -12.92 -8.92 8.74
CA VAL A 191 -12.60 -7.79 9.59
C VAL A 191 -13.88 -7.11 10.04
N ASP A 192 -14.01 -6.89 11.35
CA ASP A 192 -15.15 -6.19 11.92
C ASP A 192 -15.26 -4.77 11.33
N LEU A 193 -16.47 -4.42 10.88
CA LEU A 193 -16.75 -3.10 10.35
C LEU A 193 -16.62 -2.00 11.39
N GLU A 194 -16.96 -2.27 12.66
CA GLU A 194 -16.80 -1.29 13.72
C GLU A 194 -15.33 -0.91 13.90
N ASP A 195 -14.43 -1.88 13.80
CA ASP A 195 -12.99 -1.65 13.88
C ASP A 195 -12.50 -0.85 12.66
N ILE A 196 -12.99 -1.17 11.46
CA ILE A 196 -12.72 -0.38 10.25
C ILE A 196 -13.23 1.07 10.42
N GLU A 197 -14.37 1.31 11.06
CA GLU A 197 -14.88 2.67 11.24
C GLU A 197 -14.10 3.46 12.30
N LYS A 198 -13.63 2.81 13.37
CA LYS A 198 -12.85 3.42 14.46
C LYS A 198 -11.39 3.70 14.07
N CYS A 199 -10.80 2.86 13.22
CA CYS A 199 -9.39 2.98 12.82
C CYS A 199 -9.14 4.08 11.78
N LYS A 200 -7.97 4.71 11.89
CA LYS A 200 -7.42 5.66 10.90
C LYS A 200 -6.24 5.03 10.18
N ALA A 201 -6.04 5.43 8.92
CA ALA A 201 -4.83 5.07 8.20
C ALA A 201 -3.63 5.83 8.76
N ASP A 202 -2.46 5.21 8.69
CA ASP A 202 -1.19 5.86 9.03
C ASP A 202 -0.93 7.05 8.10
N LEU A 203 -0.29 8.10 8.62
CA LEU A 203 0.10 9.27 7.82
C LEU A 203 1.17 8.92 6.75
N LEU A 204 1.77 7.74 6.86
CA LEU A 204 2.68 7.14 5.87
C LEU A 204 1.95 6.55 4.67
N ALA A 205 0.67 6.19 4.83
CA ALA A 205 -0.05 5.39 3.83
C ALA A 205 -0.04 6.05 2.44
N PRO A 206 -0.35 7.36 2.27
CA PRO A 206 -0.35 8.00 0.95
C PRO A 206 1.00 7.95 0.21
N TYR A 207 2.10 7.87 0.95
CA TYR A 207 3.47 7.89 0.42
C TYR A 207 4.10 6.51 0.32
N SER A 208 3.39 5.45 0.74
CA SER A 208 3.94 4.11 0.86
C SER A 208 4.50 3.58 -0.46
N ALA A 209 3.80 3.81 -1.58
CA ALA A 209 4.29 3.40 -2.90
C ALA A 209 5.63 4.07 -3.25
N LYS A 210 5.75 5.39 -3.02
CA LYS A 210 6.98 6.14 -3.29
C LYS A 210 8.13 5.73 -2.37
N LEU A 211 7.85 5.55 -1.07
CA LEU A 211 8.85 5.11 -0.10
C LEU A 211 9.37 3.70 -0.44
N ILE A 212 8.47 2.76 -0.72
CA ILE A 212 8.83 1.38 -1.08
C ILE A 212 9.69 1.35 -2.34
N ASP A 213 9.27 2.04 -3.41
CA ASP A 213 10.02 2.07 -4.65
C ASP A 213 11.36 2.81 -4.49
N GLY A 214 11.35 3.99 -3.87
CA GLY A 214 12.56 4.80 -3.69
C GLY A 214 13.64 4.13 -2.83
N ILE A 215 13.25 3.29 -1.87
CA ILE A 215 14.18 2.43 -1.13
C ILE A 215 14.70 1.30 -2.02
N ASN A 216 13.81 0.61 -2.75
CA ASN A 216 14.17 -0.55 -3.56
C ASN A 216 14.98 -0.22 -4.82
N GLN A 217 14.83 0.97 -5.39
CA GLN A 217 15.61 1.43 -6.54
C GLN A 217 17.03 1.86 -6.16
N SER A 218 17.25 2.23 -4.90
CA SER A 218 18.57 2.65 -4.41
C SER A 218 19.43 1.44 -4.04
N GLU A 219 20.51 1.21 -4.80
CA GLU A 219 21.46 0.13 -4.49
C GLU A 219 22.06 0.26 -3.09
N ALA A 220 22.40 1.50 -2.67
CA ALA A 220 22.95 1.76 -1.36
C ALA A 220 21.98 1.34 -0.24
N ARG A 221 20.69 1.69 -0.38
CA ARG A 221 19.67 1.31 0.61
C ARG A 221 19.38 -0.19 0.58
N ARG A 222 19.34 -0.84 -0.59
CA ARG A 222 19.22 -2.30 -0.66
C ARG A 222 20.38 -3.01 0.04
N ARG A 223 21.61 -2.50 -0.08
CA ARG A 223 22.74 -3.00 0.72
C ARG A 223 22.56 -2.74 2.21
N GLY A 224 22.00 -1.59 2.59
CA GLY A 224 21.57 -1.29 3.96
C GLY A 224 20.58 -2.34 4.50
N LEU A 225 19.57 -2.74 3.71
CA LEU A 225 18.61 -3.77 4.09
C LEU A 225 19.26 -5.16 4.26
N ILE A 226 20.25 -5.51 3.44
CA ILE A 226 21.05 -6.72 3.64
C ILE A 226 21.79 -6.66 4.97
N LEU A 227 22.40 -5.50 5.28
CA LEU A 227 23.08 -5.26 6.54
C LEU A 227 22.12 -5.39 7.73
N PHE A 228 20.89 -4.91 7.59
CA PHE A 228 19.86 -5.07 8.62
C PHE A 228 19.54 -6.55 8.89
N CYS A 229 19.38 -7.35 7.83
CA CYS A 229 19.16 -8.78 7.97
C CYS A 229 20.29 -9.43 8.80
N PHE A 230 21.54 -9.05 8.53
CA PHE A 230 22.68 -9.56 9.28
C PHE A 230 22.70 -9.06 10.73
N ILE A 231 22.60 -7.75 10.94
CA ILE A 231 22.84 -7.14 12.26
C ILE A 231 21.70 -7.36 13.25
N TYR A 232 20.44 -7.25 12.79
CA TYR A 232 19.29 -7.31 13.70
C TYR A 232 18.69 -8.71 13.80
N LEU A 233 18.87 -9.56 12.78
CA LEU A 233 18.24 -10.87 12.71
C LEU A 233 19.24 -12.03 12.61
N ASN A 234 20.55 -11.75 12.51
CA ASN A 234 21.60 -12.74 12.27
C ASN A 234 21.35 -13.61 11.03
N VAL A 235 20.83 -12.97 9.97
CA VAL A 235 20.49 -13.61 8.70
C VAL A 235 21.43 -13.12 7.59
N ASN A 236 22.13 -14.05 6.95
CA ASN A 236 22.96 -13.75 5.79
C ASN A 236 22.11 -13.74 4.50
N ALA A 237 21.65 -12.55 4.12
CA ALA A 237 20.93 -12.33 2.87
C ALA A 237 21.90 -11.91 1.75
N ARG A 238 21.73 -12.46 0.55
CA ARG A 238 22.43 -11.99 -0.66
C ARG A 238 21.77 -10.78 -1.30
N ASP A 239 20.48 -10.60 -1.03
CA ASP A 239 19.69 -9.51 -1.56
C ASP A 239 18.53 -9.20 -0.59
N ALA A 240 18.03 -7.97 -0.61
CA ALA A 240 16.93 -7.53 0.21
C ALA A 240 16.11 -6.42 -0.48
N CYS A 241 14.79 -6.51 -0.39
CA CYS A 241 13.84 -5.50 -0.86
C CYS A 241 12.78 -5.24 0.21
N ILE A 242 12.44 -3.97 0.45
CA ILE A 242 11.30 -3.61 1.29
C ILE A 242 10.01 -4.03 0.58
N LEU A 243 9.10 -4.67 1.31
CA LEU A 243 7.84 -5.21 0.81
C LEU A 243 6.65 -4.35 1.22
N SER A 244 6.62 -3.93 2.48
CA SER A 244 5.58 -3.10 3.06
C SER A 244 6.16 -2.28 4.21
N LEU A 245 5.48 -1.21 4.58
CA LEU A 245 5.83 -0.35 5.70
C LEU A 245 4.57 0.12 6.42
N ASP A 246 4.73 0.47 7.69
CA ASP A 246 3.70 1.09 8.51
C ASP A 246 4.37 1.91 9.63
N ARG A 247 3.57 2.52 10.51
CA ARG A 247 4.11 3.34 11.61
C ARG A 247 5.01 2.57 12.58
N ASN A 248 4.91 1.24 12.65
CA ASN A 248 5.69 0.41 13.57
C ASN A 248 6.98 -0.14 12.96
N GLY A 249 7.20 0.05 11.66
CA GLY A 249 8.40 -0.46 10.98
C GLY A 249 8.11 -0.89 9.55
N PHE A 250 8.78 -1.94 9.10
CA PHE A 250 8.69 -2.39 7.72
C PHE A 250 9.01 -3.87 7.55
N ASP A 251 8.47 -4.46 6.49
CA ASP A 251 8.73 -5.81 6.07
C ASP A 251 9.75 -5.82 4.93
N VAL A 252 10.67 -6.77 4.97
CA VAL A 252 11.71 -6.97 3.95
C VAL A 252 11.62 -8.40 3.43
N LEU A 253 11.69 -8.57 2.11
CA LEU A 253 12.02 -9.84 1.49
C LEU A 253 13.54 -9.95 1.40
N GLY A 254 14.15 -10.87 2.14
CA GLY A 254 15.57 -11.19 2.08
C GLY A 254 15.82 -12.50 1.35
N LYS A 255 16.75 -12.51 0.40
CA LYS A 255 17.17 -13.70 -0.36
C LYS A 255 18.24 -14.46 0.42
N VAL A 256 17.87 -15.58 1.02
CA VAL A 256 18.72 -16.37 1.93
C VAL A 256 18.96 -17.77 1.39
N ARG A 257 20.04 -18.42 1.82
CA ARG A 257 20.31 -19.82 1.45
C ARG A 257 19.25 -20.73 2.06
N SER A 258 18.72 -21.65 1.27
CA SER A 258 17.82 -22.69 1.76
C SER A 258 18.58 -23.63 2.70
N LYS A 259 17.91 -24.14 3.74
CA LYS A 259 18.50 -25.22 4.55
C LYS A 259 18.43 -26.48 3.70
N ALA A 260 19.59 -26.99 3.28
CA ALA A 260 19.70 -28.15 2.41
C ALA A 260 18.99 -29.36 3.04
N THR A 261 18.04 -29.95 2.32
CA THR A 261 17.60 -31.33 2.54
C THR A 261 18.50 -32.22 1.70
N ASN A 262 19.64 -32.62 2.28
CA ASN A 262 20.60 -33.67 1.93
C ASN A 262 21.05 -33.95 0.48
N ASP A 263 20.35 -33.54 -0.56
CA ASP A 263 20.76 -33.66 -1.96
C ASP A 263 20.04 -32.56 -2.74
N GLU A 264 20.72 -31.44 -3.02
CA GLU A 264 20.54 -30.55 -4.19
C GLU A 264 21.26 -29.21 -3.97
N VAL A 265 21.56 -28.56 -5.10
CA VAL A 265 22.30 -27.30 -5.30
C VAL A 265 21.93 -26.22 -4.26
N ASP A 266 22.87 -25.32 -3.96
CA ASP A 266 22.65 -24.14 -3.09
C ASP A 266 21.50 -23.23 -3.58
N GLU A 267 20.27 -23.62 -3.27
CA GLU A 267 19.10 -22.86 -3.67
C GLU A 267 18.91 -21.69 -2.73
N TYR A 268 18.77 -20.50 -3.31
CA TYR A 268 18.41 -19.29 -2.58
C TYR A 268 16.91 -19.09 -2.61
N GLN A 269 16.30 -18.91 -1.45
CA GLN A 269 14.88 -18.62 -1.29
C GLN A 269 14.65 -17.23 -0.70
N TRP A 270 13.60 -16.57 -1.14
CA TRP A 270 13.17 -15.30 -0.55
C TRP A 270 12.32 -15.56 0.68
N LYS A 271 12.71 -14.97 1.81
CA LYS A 271 11.96 -15.02 3.08
C LYS A 271 11.58 -13.62 3.52
N GLN A 272 10.41 -13.50 4.12
CA GLN A 272 9.93 -12.24 4.68
C GLN A 272 10.41 -12.08 6.12
N PHE A 273 10.91 -10.90 6.44
CA PHE A 273 11.39 -10.50 7.75
C PHE A 273 10.73 -9.19 8.15
N ARG A 274 10.37 -9.06 9.43
CA ARG A 274 9.80 -7.83 9.98
C ARG A 274 10.86 -7.10 10.79
N PHE A 275 11.07 -5.83 10.47
CA PHE A 275 11.88 -4.91 11.26
C PHE A 275 10.95 -3.94 11.97
N THR A 276 11.17 -3.80 13.27
CA THR A 276 10.32 -2.98 14.14
C THR A 276 11.13 -1.80 14.65
N PHE A 277 10.53 -0.62 14.61
CA PHE A 277 11.13 0.59 15.14
C PHE A 277 11.13 0.61 16.67
N LYS A 278 12.00 1.44 17.25
CA LYS A 278 12.03 1.68 18.70
C LYS A 278 10.78 2.43 19.15
N GLU A 279 10.27 3.33 18.30
CA GLU A 279 9.07 4.13 18.52
C GLU A 279 8.22 4.18 17.25
N GLU A 280 6.92 4.47 17.39
CA GLU A 280 6.03 4.66 16.24
C GLU A 280 6.48 5.88 15.39
N ALA A 281 6.68 5.65 14.10
CA ALA A 281 6.84 6.69 13.09
C ALA A 281 5.50 7.37 12.82
N ARG A 282 5.34 8.59 13.33
CA ARG A 282 4.10 9.36 13.25
C ARG A 282 3.84 9.94 11.87
N ASP A 283 4.88 10.09 11.06
CA ASP A 283 4.87 10.71 9.74
C ASP A 283 6.07 10.24 8.90
N VAL A 284 6.15 10.71 7.65
CA VAL A 284 7.20 10.31 6.70
C VAL A 284 8.60 10.73 7.18
N GLU A 285 8.70 11.87 7.85
CA GLU A 285 9.96 12.37 8.41
C GLU A 285 10.49 11.45 9.49
N SER A 286 9.67 11.13 10.48
CA SER A 286 10.03 10.22 11.57
C SER A 286 10.33 8.81 11.08
N PHE A 287 9.64 8.33 10.03
CA PHE A 287 9.98 7.06 9.38
C PHE A 287 11.40 7.09 8.79
N CYS A 288 11.70 8.09 7.95
CA CYS A 288 13.00 8.20 7.29
C CYS A 288 14.13 8.46 8.29
N CYS A 289 13.90 9.28 9.31
CA CYS A 289 14.87 9.51 10.39
C CYS A 289 15.19 8.22 11.15
N GLN A 290 14.18 7.42 11.52
CA GLN A 290 14.42 6.14 12.18
C GLN A 290 15.13 5.14 11.26
N LEU A 291 14.81 5.13 9.97
CA LEU A 291 15.52 4.31 8.99
C LEU A 291 17.02 4.66 8.94
N VAL A 292 17.36 5.94 8.84
CA VAL A 292 18.77 6.42 8.84
C VAL A 292 19.47 6.07 10.15
N GLN A 293 18.81 6.24 11.30
CA GLN A 293 19.37 5.85 12.60
C GLN A 293 19.69 4.34 12.65
N MET A 294 18.82 3.50 12.07
CA MET A 294 19.09 2.07 11.95
C MET A 294 20.29 1.79 11.02
N GLU A 295 20.42 2.51 9.90
CA GLU A 295 21.57 2.41 8.99
C GLU A 295 22.88 2.75 9.71
N GLU A 296 22.93 3.86 10.45
CA GLU A 296 24.09 4.26 11.23
C GLU A 296 24.44 3.26 12.34
N GLU A 297 23.45 2.75 13.06
CA GLU A 297 23.64 1.75 14.11
C GLU A 297 24.21 0.45 13.53
N ALA A 298 23.69 0.02 12.37
CA ALA A 298 24.15 -1.19 11.70
C ALA A 298 25.60 -1.07 11.21
N VAL A 299 25.97 0.07 10.60
CA VAL A 299 27.35 0.34 10.16
C VAL A 299 28.31 0.35 11.36
N LYS A 300 27.99 1.06 12.43
CA LYS A 300 28.82 1.11 13.65
C LYS A 300 29.07 -0.29 14.23
N LYS A 301 28.04 -1.14 14.28
CA LYS A 301 28.19 -2.52 14.76
C LYS A 301 29.10 -3.34 13.85
N VAL A 302 28.97 -3.23 12.53
CA VAL A 302 29.90 -3.93 11.60
C VAL A 302 31.34 -3.46 11.76
N SER A 303 31.58 -2.15 11.86
CA SER A 303 32.92 -1.61 12.09
C SER A 303 33.56 -2.24 13.34
N SER A 304 32.79 -2.35 14.43
CA SER A 304 33.27 -2.97 15.67
C SER A 304 33.66 -4.45 15.53
N TYR A 305 33.00 -5.21 14.64
CA TYR A 305 33.35 -6.62 14.37
C TYR A 305 34.56 -6.77 13.44
N SER A 306 34.80 -5.79 12.56
CA SER A 306 35.86 -5.84 11.57
C SER A 306 37.24 -5.40 12.08
N GLY A 307 37.32 -4.86 13.30
CA GLY A 307 38.57 -4.32 13.86
C GLY A 307 39.08 -3.04 13.17
N LEU A 308 38.30 -2.46 12.25
CA LEU A 308 38.56 -1.18 11.61
C LEU A 308 37.90 -0.07 12.44
N GLY A 309 38.55 0.29 13.55
CA GLY A 309 38.26 1.47 14.36
C GLY A 309 39.28 2.58 14.11
#